data_AF-A0A3D0MJU4-F1
#
_entry.id   AF-A0A3D0MJU4-F1
#
_cell.length_a   1.000
_cell.length_b   1.000
_cell.length_c   1.000
_cell.angle_alpha   90.00
_cell.angle_beta   90.00
_cell.angle_gamma   90.00
#
_symmetry.space_group_name_H-M   'P 1'
#
loop_
_entity.id
_entity.type
_entity.pdbx_description
1 polymer ?
#
loop_
_entity_poly.entity_id
_entity_poly.type
_entity_poly.pdbx_seq_one_letter_code
_entity_poly.pdbx_strand_id
1 'polypeptide(L)'
;NLNPQLLTVENESHRHGGPAIESHFKLTVVSDQFTDLSRVKRHQRVYSLLSEELEGAVHALALHLYSPEEWRQNESGRPDSPDCRGGSKFD
;
A
#
# COMPACT_ATOMS: atom_id res chain seq x y z
N ASN A 1 -9.98 13.28 3.72
CA ASN A 1 -9.92 13.23 2.24
C ASN A 1 -8.49 13.47 1.77
N LEU A 2 -8.02 12.75 0.74
CA LEU A 2 -6.64 12.80 0.22
C LEU A 2 -6.48 13.53 -1.12
N ASN A 3 -7.55 13.73 -1.90
CA ASN A 3 -7.50 14.37 -3.23
C ASN A 3 -6.27 13.97 -4.08
N PRO A 4 -6.11 12.66 -4.38
CA PRO A 4 -4.91 12.17 -5.01
C PRO A 4 -4.82 12.57 -6.49
N GLN A 5 -3.61 12.87 -6.95
CA GLN A 5 -3.29 12.99 -8.37
C GLN A 5 -3.16 11.60 -9.03
N LEU A 6 -2.72 10.61 -8.24
CA LEU A 6 -2.66 9.20 -8.63
C LEU A 6 -3.19 8.33 -7.49
N LEU A 7 -4.06 7.39 -7.82
CA LEU A 7 -4.57 6.37 -6.93
C LEU A 7 -4.57 5.02 -7.65
N THR A 8 -3.78 4.07 -7.18
CA THR A 8 -3.78 2.70 -7.72
C THR A 8 -3.96 1.68 -6.60
N VAL A 9 -4.86 0.74 -6.81
CA VAL A 9 -5.09 -0.41 -5.94
C VAL A 9 -4.81 -1.66 -6.74
N GLU A 10 -3.90 -2.50 -6.26
CA GLU A 10 -3.56 -3.78 -6.88
C GLU A 10 -3.80 -4.91 -5.88
N ASN A 11 -4.51 -5.96 -6.31
CA ASN A 11 -4.62 -7.19 -5.55
C ASN A 11 -3.39 -8.06 -5.83
N GLU A 12 -2.57 -8.27 -4.80
CA GLU A 12 -1.34 -9.06 -4.86
C GLU A 12 -1.49 -10.41 -4.16
N SER A 13 -2.70 -10.82 -3.77
CA SER A 13 -2.95 -12.11 -3.10
C SER A 13 -2.45 -13.31 -3.89
N HIS A 14 -2.44 -13.25 -5.22
CA HIS A 14 -1.87 -14.30 -6.07
C HIS A 14 -0.36 -14.52 -5.87
N ARG A 15 0.35 -13.54 -5.28
CA ARG A 15 1.79 -13.60 -4.97
C ARG A 15 2.07 -14.09 -3.54
N HIS A 16 1.03 -14.28 -2.73
CA HIS A 16 1.11 -14.73 -1.34
C HIS A 16 0.35 -16.06 -1.20
N GLY A 17 1.08 -17.17 -1.21
CA GLY A 17 0.48 -18.51 -1.20
C GLY A 17 -0.54 -18.73 -0.06
N GLY A 18 -1.76 -19.11 -0.42
CA GLY A 18 -2.87 -19.39 0.50
C GLY A 18 -4.22 -19.43 -0.23
N PRO A 19 -5.30 -19.93 0.40
CA PRO A 19 -6.64 -19.99 -0.22
C PRO A 19 -7.35 -18.62 -0.27
N ALA A 20 -6.80 -17.60 0.40
CA ALA A 20 -7.43 -16.28 0.53
C ALA A 20 -7.09 -15.38 -0.66
N ILE A 21 -8.06 -15.22 -1.57
CA ILE A 21 -7.94 -14.50 -2.84
C ILE A 21 -7.98 -12.96 -2.73
N GLU A 22 -8.35 -12.41 -1.58
CA GLU A 22 -8.50 -10.95 -1.33
C GLU A 22 -7.90 -10.55 0.01
N SER A 23 -6.67 -11.00 0.27
CA SER A 23 -5.96 -10.87 1.54
C SER A 23 -4.85 -9.82 1.52
N HIS A 24 -4.25 -9.54 0.35
CA HIS A 24 -3.08 -8.68 0.21
C HIS A 24 -3.30 -7.64 -0.89
N PHE A 25 -3.28 -6.37 -0.50
CA PHE A 25 -3.44 -5.25 -1.44
C PHE A 25 -2.26 -4.31 -1.40
N LYS A 26 -1.90 -3.76 -2.56
CA LYS A 26 -0.92 -2.69 -2.72
C LYS A 26 -1.67 -1.40 -3.02
N LEU A 27 -1.47 -0.37 -2.21
CA LEU A 27 -2.03 0.95 -2.44
C LEU A 27 -0.91 1.94 -2.79
N THR A 28 -0.98 2.59 -3.96
CA THR A 28 -0.20 3.80 -4.24
C THR A 28 -1.09 5.01 -4.27
N VAL A 29 -0.63 6.03 -3.57
CA VAL A 29 -1.28 7.34 -3.55
C VAL A 29 -0.23 8.42 -3.74
N VAL A 30 -0.45 9.28 -4.73
CA VAL A 30 0.32 10.51 -4.92
C VAL A 30 -0.59 11.69 -4.57
N SER A 31 -0.21 12.49 -3.57
CA SER A 31 -1.01 13.63 -3.11
C SER A 31 -0.16 14.68 -2.41
N ASP A 32 -0.49 15.95 -2.63
CA ASP A 32 0.06 17.11 -1.89
C ASP A 32 -0.21 17.04 -0.38
N GLN A 33 -1.18 16.23 0.05
CA GLN A 33 -1.46 16.00 1.47
C GLN A 33 -0.34 15.23 2.19
N PHE A 34 0.64 14.70 1.46
CA PHE A 34 1.79 13.99 2.01
C PHE A 34 3.07 14.84 2.08
N THR A 35 3.06 16.03 1.50
CA THR A 35 4.17 16.99 1.58
C THR A 35 4.47 17.32 3.05
N ASP A 36 5.76 17.35 3.41
CA ASP A 36 6.26 17.56 4.77
C ASP A 36 5.80 16.54 5.85
N LEU A 37 5.08 15.48 5.47
CA LEU A 37 4.71 14.42 6.39
C LEU A 37 5.76 13.31 6.41
N SER A 38 6.11 12.87 7.61
CA SER A 38 6.89 11.65 7.79
C SER A 38 6.10 10.43 7.31
N ARG A 39 6.81 9.36 6.92
CA ARG A 39 6.20 8.09 6.49
C ARG A 39 5.15 7.57 7.48
N VAL A 40 5.44 7.61 8.78
CA VAL A 40 4.50 7.18 9.83
C VAL A 40 3.22 8.02 9.82
N LYS A 41 3.33 9.36 9.71
CA LYS A 41 2.16 10.24 9.65
C LYS A 41 1.32 10.00 8.39
N ARG A 42 1.97 9.73 7.25
CA ARG A 42 1.26 9.37 6.00
C ARG A 42 0.46 8.08 6.19
N HIS A 43 1.08 7.05 6.77
CA HIS A 43 0.40 5.78 7.06
C HIS A 43 -0.77 5.96 8.02
N GLN A 44 -0.57 6.64 9.15
CA GLN A 44 -1.64 6.94 10.12
C GLN A 44 -2.83 7.63 9.43
N ARG A 45 -2.55 8.62 8.59
CA ARG A 45 -3.60 9.35 7.88
C ARG A 45 -4.40 8.46 6.93
N VAL A 46 -3.73 7.56 6.20
CA VAL A 46 -4.41 6.60 5.31
C VAL A 46 -5.19 5.56 6.12
N TYR A 47 -4.61 5.03 7.19
CA TYR A 47 -5.31 4.08 8.06
C TYR A 47 -6.55 4.69 8.72
N SER A 48 -6.51 5.95 9.14
CA SER A 48 -7.70 6.63 9.66
C SER A 48 -8.80 6.83 8.61
N LEU A 49 -8.47 6.80 7.32
CA LEU A 49 -9.46 6.89 6.25
C LEU A 49 -10.00 5.52 5.82
N LEU A 50 -9.23 4.47 6.06
CA LEU A 50 -9.56 3.10 5.68
C LEU A 50 -9.94 2.25 6.90
N SER A 51 -10.19 2.87 8.07
CA SER A 51 -10.41 2.13 9.31
C SER A 51 -11.58 1.17 9.19
N GLU A 52 -12.70 1.62 8.62
CA GLU A 52 -13.91 0.81 8.41
C GLU A 52 -13.64 -0.37 7.44
N GLU A 53 -12.87 -0.15 6.38
CA GLU A 53 -12.53 -1.18 5.38
C GLU A 53 -11.53 -2.22 5.92
N LEU A 54 -10.65 -1.79 6.82
CA LEU A 54 -9.61 -2.63 7.45
C LEU A 54 -10.14 -3.44 8.64
N GLU A 55 -11.26 -3.04 9.24
CA GLU A 55 -11.97 -3.86 10.23
C GLU A 55 -12.62 -5.11 9.62
N GLY A 56 -12.67 -5.22 8.29
CA GLY A 56 -13.28 -6.31 7.54
C GLY A 56 -12.30 -7.20 6.75
N ALA A 57 -12.37 -7.11 5.42
CA ALA A 57 -11.89 -8.14 4.50
C ALA A 57 -10.38 -8.11 4.20
N VAL A 58 -9.68 -7.00 4.49
CA VAL A 58 -8.28 -6.80 4.10
C VAL A 58 -7.34 -7.29 5.20
N HIS A 59 -6.57 -8.34 4.92
CA HIS A 59 -5.59 -8.89 5.87
C HIS A 59 -4.28 -8.08 5.93
N ALA A 60 -3.81 -7.56 4.79
CA ALA A 60 -2.59 -6.78 4.68
C ALA A 60 -2.68 -5.73 3.57
N LEU A 61 -2.18 -4.52 3.87
CA LEU A 61 -2.14 -3.39 2.95
C LEU A 61 -0.72 -2.82 2.84
N ALA A 62 -0.09 -2.97 1.68
CA ALA A 62 1.20 -2.37 1.36
C ALA A 62 1.03 -0.93 0.88
N LEU A 63 1.37 0.04 1.73
CA LEU A 63 1.22 1.47 1.48
C LEU A 63 2.47 2.08 0.82
N HIS A 64 2.27 2.70 -0.35
CA HIS A 64 3.25 3.49 -1.09
C HIS A 64 2.73 4.91 -1.28
N LEU A 65 3.18 5.85 -0.45
CA LEU A 65 2.56 7.17 -0.30
C LEU A 65 3.59 8.27 -0.61
N TYR A 66 3.32 9.07 -1.64
CA TYR A 66 4.27 10.04 -2.17
C TYR A 66 3.65 11.43 -2.32
N SER A 67 4.45 12.48 -2.09
CA SER A 67 4.15 13.80 -2.62
C SER A 67 4.34 13.81 -4.15
N PRO A 68 3.74 14.77 -4.88
CA PRO A 68 3.96 14.89 -6.31
C PRO A 68 5.41 15.19 -6.69
N GLU A 69 6.16 15.84 -5.80
CA GLU A 69 7.59 16.09 -6.00
C GLU A 69 8.40 14.79 -5.84
N GLU A 70 8.15 14.02 -4.79
CA GLU A 70 8.80 12.72 -4.58
C GLU A 70 8.49 11.73 -5.71
N TRP A 71 7.26 11.76 -6.23
CA TRP A 71 6.85 10.90 -7.34
C TRP A 71 7.58 11.26 -8.63
N ARG A 72 7.73 12.55 -8.94
CA ARG A 72 8.50 13.02 -10.11
C ARG A 72 9.98 12.70 -10.01
N GLN A 73 10.56 12.77 -8.81
CA GLN A 73 11.98 12.46 -8.61
C GLN A 73 12.28 10.95 -8.63
N ASN A 74 11.27 10.10 -8.42
CA ASN A 74 11.37 8.64 -8.46
C ASN A 74 10.91 8.05 -9.81
N GLU A 75 11.32 8.64 -10.94
CA GLU A 75 10.97 8.18 -12.30
C GLU A 75 11.32 6.70 -12.56
N SER A 76 12.20 6.10 -11.75
CA SER A 76 12.61 4.68 -11.81
C SER A 76 11.68 3.69 -11.10
N GLY A 77 10.48 4.10 -10.69
CA GLY A 77 9.38 3.19 -10.39
C GLY A 77 9.30 2.75 -8.93
N ARG A 78 8.08 2.80 -8.42
CA ARG A 78 7.64 2.13 -7.19
C ARG A 78 8.28 0.73 -7.14
N PRO A 79 8.93 0.35 -6.03
CA PRO A 79 9.49 -1.00 -5.92
C PRO A 79 8.35 -2.01 -6.09
N ASP A 80 8.57 -2.99 -6.97
CA ASP A 80 7.66 -4.12 -7.08
C ASP A 80 7.64 -4.86 -5.73
N SER A 81 6.47 -5.32 -5.30
CA SER A 81 6.36 -6.07 -4.06
C SER A 81 7.30 -7.28 -4.13
N PRO A 82 8.19 -7.49 -3.14
CA PRO A 82 9.12 -8.60 -3.18
C PRO A 82 8.33 -9.91 -3.20
N ASP A 83 8.75 -10.83 -4.06
CA ASP A 83 8.15 -12.17 -4.11
C ASP A 83 8.33 -12.84 -2.74
N CYS A 84 7.21 -13.12 -2.07
CA CYS A 84 7.25 -13.71 -0.75
C CYS A 84 7.77 -15.14 -0.87
N ARG A 85 8.95 -15.42 -0.30
CA ARG A 85 9.32 -16.78 0.11
C ARG A 85 8.36 -17.18 1.23
N GLY A 86 7.23 -17.78 0.86
CA GLY A 86 6.25 -18.34 1.79
C GLY A 86 6.97 -19.10 2.87
N GLY A 87 6.69 -18.74 4.13
CA GLY A 87 7.32 -19.38 5.28
C GLY A 87 7.15 -20.88 5.16
N SER A 88 8.28 -21.59 5.02
CA SER A 88 8.32 -23.03 5.08
C SER A 88 7.56 -23.44 6.34
N LYS A 89 6.45 -24.16 6.16
CA LYS A 89 5.99 -25.10 7.17
C LYS A 89 7.16 -26.06 7.37
N PHE A 90 7.98 -25.80 8.37
CA PHE A 90 8.76 -26.85 8.99
C PHE A 90 7.76 -27.68 9.78
N ASP A 91 7.51 -28.88 9.26
CA ASP A 91 6.95 -30.04 9.97
C ASP A 91 7.80 -30.35 11.21
#